data_AF-A0A7G1IVK6-F1
#
_entry.id   AF-A0A7G1IVK6-F1
#
_cell.length_a   1.000
_cell.length_b   1.000
_cell.length_c   1.000
_cell.angle_alpha   90.00
_cell.angle_beta   90.00
_cell.angle_gamma   90.00
#
_symmetry.space_group_name_H-M   'P 1'
#
loop_
_entity.id
_entity.type
_entity.pdbx_description
1 polymer ?
#
loop_
_entity_poly.entity_id
_entity_poly.type
_entity_poly.pdbx_seq_one_letter_code
_entity_poly.pdbx_strand_id
1 'polypeptide(L)'
;MENKELITNATQLLSELNKSFQSCKQGTADDIRLQELLNTTLQELKKAEKLNNSILIDLEKFYQRTSLLIGLSSLKLNDQARIAWRNYDKFHYEHVKHLLTL
;
A
#
# COMPACT_ATOMS: atom_id res chain seq x y z
N MET A 1 -7.19 17.45 -0.79
CA MET A 1 -7.89 16.17 -1.08
C MET A 1 -8.89 15.93 0.03
N GLU A 2 -10.12 15.57 -0.31
CA GLU A 2 -11.13 15.27 0.70
C GLU A 2 -10.91 13.88 1.34
N ASN A 3 -11.40 13.67 2.56
CA ASN A 3 -11.20 12.42 3.30
C ASN A 3 -11.70 11.16 2.56
N LYS A 4 -12.83 11.27 1.85
CA LYS A 4 -13.41 10.17 1.06
C LYS A 4 -12.60 9.91 -0.22
N GLU A 5 -12.07 10.98 -0.82
CA GLU A 5 -11.19 10.92 -1.98
C GLU A 5 -9.86 10.22 -1.62
N LEU A 6 -9.32 10.48 -0.42
CA LEU A 6 -8.12 9.81 0.08
C LEU A 6 -8.28 8.29 0.14
N ILE A 7 -9.35 7.80 0.77
CA ILE A 7 -9.62 6.34 0.89
C ILE A 7 -9.78 5.72 -0.51
N THR A 8 -10.52 6.40 -1.39
CA THR A 8 -10.75 5.93 -2.76
C THR A 8 -9.44 5.82 -3.54
N ASN A 9 -8.61 6.86 -3.50
CA ASN A 9 -7.32 6.89 -4.18
C ASN A 9 -6.36 5.84 -3.62
N ALA A 10 -6.27 5.70 -2.28
CA ALA A 10 -5.47 4.67 -1.64
C ALA A 10 -5.91 3.27 -2.08
N THR A 11 -7.23 3.01 -2.08
CA THR A 11 -7.80 1.71 -2.50
C THR A 11 -7.46 1.41 -3.95
N GLN A 12 -7.57 2.39 -4.85
CA GLN A 12 -7.28 2.23 -6.27
C GLN A 12 -5.80 1.92 -6.50
N LEU A 13 -4.89 2.72 -5.91
CA LEU A 13 -3.44 2.55 -6.06
C LEU A 13 -2.96 1.22 -5.49
N LEU A 14 -3.46 0.81 -4.32
CA LEU A 14 -3.12 -0.48 -3.73
C LEU A 14 -3.70 -1.66 -4.52
N SER A 15 -4.88 -1.50 -5.12
CA SER A 15 -5.46 -2.52 -6.00
C SER A 15 -4.65 -2.68 -7.28
N GLU A 16 -4.14 -1.58 -7.84
CA GLU A 16 -3.25 -1.60 -9.01
C GLU A 16 -1.90 -2.25 -8.67
N LEU A 17 -1.31 -1.90 -7.53
CA LEU A 17 -0.11 -2.56 -7.02
C LEU A 17 -0.34 -4.06 -6.84
N ASN A 18 -1.44 -4.47 -6.21
CA ASN A 18 -1.76 -5.88 -6.01
C ASN A 18 -1.92 -6.62 -7.34
N LYS A 19 -2.61 -6.01 -8.31
CA LYS A 19 -2.80 -6.57 -9.66
C LYS A 19 -1.46 -6.76 -10.37
N SER A 20 -0.61 -5.73 -10.41
CA SER A 20 0.71 -5.83 -11.03
C SER A 20 1.63 -6.81 -10.30
N PHE A 21 1.50 -6.91 -8.97
CA PHE A 21 2.28 -7.86 -8.18
C PHE A 21 1.88 -9.32 -8.45
N GLN A 22 0.59 -9.61 -8.72
CA GLN A 22 0.15 -10.96 -9.07
C GLN A 22 0.90 -11.54 -10.29
N SER A 23 1.33 -10.70 -11.23
CA SER A 23 2.01 -11.16 -12.45
C SER A 23 3.49 -11.49 -12.24
N CYS A 24 4.10 -11.13 -11.10
CA CYS A 24 5.51 -11.38 -10.83
C CYS A 24 5.83 -12.11 -9.52
N LYS A 25 4.84 -12.33 -8.64
CA LYS A 25 5.04 -13.09 -7.40
C LYS A 25 5.52 -14.51 -7.70
N GLN A 26 6.47 -15.00 -6.91
CA GLN A 26 7.08 -16.34 -7.11
C GLN A 26 6.74 -17.32 -5.98
N GLY A 27 6.00 -16.86 -4.96
CA GLY A 27 5.62 -17.68 -3.80
C GLY A 27 6.70 -17.76 -2.72
N THR A 28 7.66 -16.84 -2.72
CA THR A 28 8.65 -16.73 -1.66
C THR A 28 8.02 -16.24 -0.35
N ALA A 29 8.75 -16.36 0.77
CA ALA A 29 8.30 -15.82 2.05
C ALA A 29 8.05 -14.30 1.99
N ASP A 30 8.90 -13.56 1.26
CA ASP A 30 8.72 -12.11 1.08
C ASP A 30 7.50 -11.81 0.19
N ASP A 31 7.22 -12.64 -0.81
CA ASP A 31 6.00 -12.51 -1.63
C ASP A 31 4.74 -12.69 -0.79
N ILE A 32 4.72 -13.72 0.06
CA ILE A 32 3.60 -14.01 0.95
C ILE A 32 3.37 -12.83 1.90
N ARG A 33 4.44 -12.29 2.49
CA ARG A 33 4.36 -11.11 3.38
C ARG A 33 3.77 -9.90 2.68
N LEU A 34 4.24 -9.57 1.47
CA LEU A 34 3.68 -8.44 0.72
C LEU A 34 2.20 -8.69 0.38
N GLN A 35 1.85 -9.91 -0.01
CA GLN A 35 0.47 -10.27 -0.31
C GLN A 35 -0.45 -10.09 0.90
N GLU A 36 -0.02 -10.53 2.09
CA GLU A 36 -0.77 -10.37 3.34
C GLU A 36 -0.97 -8.88 3.67
N LEU A 37 0.09 -8.07 3.56
CA LEU A 37 0.00 -6.62 3.76
C LEU A 37 -1.02 -5.97 2.82
N LEU A 38 -0.99 -6.30 1.53
CA LEU A 38 -1.94 -5.81 0.54
C LEU A 38 -3.37 -6.24 0.87
N ASN A 39 -3.58 -7.52 1.20
CA ASN A 39 -4.89 -8.07 1.48
C ASN A 39 -5.52 -7.41 2.71
N THR A 40 -4.78 -7.34 3.83
CA THR A 40 -5.27 -6.73 5.08
C THR A 40 -5.58 -5.25 4.88
N THR A 41 -4.66 -4.49 4.26
CA THR A 41 -4.86 -3.04 4.06
C THR A 41 -6.04 -2.75 3.13
N LEU A 42 -6.16 -3.47 2.01
CA LEU A 42 -7.30 -3.33 1.11
C LEU A 42 -8.63 -3.73 1.75
N GLN A 43 -8.62 -4.73 2.62
CA GLN A 43 -9.82 -5.13 3.36
C GLN A 43 -10.29 -4.01 4.29
N GLU A 44 -9.39 -3.39 5.05
CA GLU A 44 -9.76 -2.31 5.96
C GLU A 44 -10.20 -1.04 5.22
N LEU A 45 -9.53 -0.68 4.12
CA LEU A 45 -9.95 0.44 3.28
C LEU A 45 -11.34 0.26 2.69
N LYS A 46 -11.71 -0.95 2.26
CA LYS A 46 -13.05 -1.25 1.71
C LYS A 46 -14.16 -1.17 2.76
N LYS A 47 -13.84 -1.40 4.03
CA LYS A 47 -14.80 -1.27 5.15
C LYS A 47 -14.91 0.17 5.63
N ALA A 48 -13.94 1.03 5.32
CA ALA A 48 -13.89 2.38 5.84
C ALA A 48 -14.94 3.29 5.18
N GLU A 49 -15.96 3.68 5.93
CA GLU A 49 -16.95 4.68 5.48
C GLU A 49 -16.40 6.11 5.51
N LYS A 50 -15.45 6.37 6.42
CA LYS A 50 -14.82 7.67 6.62
C LYS A 50 -13.36 7.52 7.02
N LEU A 51 -12.56 8.54 6.71
CA LEU A 51 -11.18 8.61 7.17
C LEU A 51 -11.16 8.76 8.69
N ASN A 52 -10.35 7.94 9.34
CA ASN A 52 -10.09 7.98 10.77
C ASN A 52 -8.62 7.61 11.04
N ASN A 53 -8.19 7.77 12.29
CA ASN A 53 -6.79 7.53 12.67
C ASN A 53 -6.37 6.06 12.46
N SER A 54 -7.29 5.10 12.60
CA SER A 54 -6.96 3.69 12.35
C SER A 54 -6.54 3.47 10.91
N ILE A 55 -7.31 4.01 9.96
CA ILE A 55 -7.00 3.90 8.52
C ILE A 55 -5.67 4.59 8.19
N LEU A 56 -5.42 5.78 8.74
CA LEU A 56 -4.14 6.47 8.55
C LEU A 56 -2.96 5.65 9.08
N ILE A 57 -3.12 5.04 10.26
CA ILE A 57 -2.11 4.17 10.86
C ILE A 57 -1.89 2.91 10.01
N ASP A 58 -2.95 2.30 9.48
CA ASP A 58 -2.83 1.09 8.65
C ASP A 58 -2.13 1.39 7.32
N LEU A 59 -2.41 2.54 6.70
CA LEU A 59 -1.69 3.02 5.53
C LEU A 59 -0.20 3.26 5.83
N GLU A 60 0.16 3.88 6.96
CA GLU A 60 1.56 4.07 7.34
C GLU A 60 2.28 2.76 7.62
N LYS A 61 1.63 1.83 8.33
CA LYS A 61 2.19 0.49 8.58
C LYS A 61 2.44 -0.25 7.27
N PHE A 62 1.48 -0.19 6.34
CA PHE A 62 1.66 -0.78 5.01
C PHE A 62 2.85 -0.15 4.29
N TYR A 63 2.94 1.18 4.29
CA TYR A 63 4.01 1.93 3.64
C TYR A 63 5.39 1.54 4.19
N GLN A 64 5.57 1.60 5.50
CA GLN A 64 6.86 1.31 6.14
C GLN A 64 7.31 -0.12 5.88
N ARG A 65 6.41 -1.10 6.06
CA ARG A 65 6.74 -2.52 5.89
C ARG A 65 7.03 -2.86 4.42
N THR A 66 6.26 -2.31 3.49
CA THR A 66 6.48 -2.53 2.06
C THR A 66 7.78 -1.87 1.58
N SER A 67 8.08 -0.66 2.06
CA SER A 67 9.36 0.01 1.80
C SER A 67 10.54 -0.84 2.28
N LEU A 68 10.44 -1.43 3.48
CA LEU A 68 11.46 -2.32 4.03
C LEU A 68 11.65 -3.58 3.19
N LEU A 69 10.54 -4.24 2.79
CA LEU A 69 10.59 -5.41 1.91
C LEU A 69 11.26 -5.06 0.57
N ILE A 70 10.89 -3.96 -0.05
CA ILE A 70 11.45 -3.58 -1.36
C ILE A 70 12.91 -3.16 -1.24
N GLY A 71 13.28 -2.45 -0.17
CA GLY A 71 14.61 -1.87 -0.01
C GLY A 71 15.67 -2.83 0.53
N LEU A 72 15.28 -3.76 1.41
CA LEU A 72 16.22 -4.59 2.17
C LEU A 72 16.02 -6.11 2.03
N SER A 73 14.92 -6.57 1.41
CA SER A 73 14.64 -8.01 1.28
C SER A 73 15.00 -8.57 -0.09
N SER A 74 14.68 -9.85 -0.30
CA SER A 74 14.87 -10.54 -1.58
C SER A 74 13.69 -10.37 -2.55
N LEU A 75 12.66 -9.62 -2.15
CA LEU A 75 11.46 -9.36 -2.94
C LEU A 75 11.80 -8.78 -4.31
N LYS A 76 11.35 -9.46 -5.38
CA LYS A 76 11.54 -9.00 -6.76
C LYS A 76 10.23 -8.51 -7.35
N LEU A 77 10.14 -7.21 -7.55
CA LEU A 77 9.08 -6.59 -8.33
C LEU A 77 9.48 -6.49 -9.80
N ASN A 78 8.55 -6.77 -10.71
CA ASN A 78 8.70 -6.40 -12.12
C ASN A 78 8.50 -4.89 -12.31
N ASP A 79 8.73 -4.38 -13.52
CA ASP A 79 8.65 -2.94 -13.78
C ASP A 79 7.24 -2.37 -13.54
N GLN A 80 6.20 -3.12 -13.88
CA GLN A 80 4.81 -2.70 -13.64
C GLN A 80 4.50 -2.57 -12.14
N ALA A 81 4.90 -3.55 -11.33
CA ALA A 81 4.71 -3.52 -9.89
C ALA A 81 5.57 -2.43 -9.23
N ARG A 82 6.78 -2.19 -9.74
CA ARG A 82 7.63 -1.06 -9.30
C ARG A 82 6.97 0.28 -9.59
N ILE A 83 6.42 0.49 -10.78
CA ILE A 83 5.71 1.74 -11.13
C ILE A 83 4.48 1.91 -10.23
N ALA A 84 3.68 0.86 -10.05
CA ALA A 84 2.50 0.91 -9.19
C ALA A 84 2.87 1.22 -7.73
N TRP A 85 3.94 0.63 -7.21
CA TRP A 85 4.48 0.97 -5.89
C TRP A 85 4.90 2.43 -5.81
N ARG A 86 5.61 2.95 -6.83
CA ARG A 86 6.07 4.35 -6.82
C ARG A 86 4.93 5.37 -6.90
N ASN A 87 3.84 5.03 -7.60
CA ASN A 87 2.63 5.85 -7.59
C ASN A 87 2.00 5.90 -6.19
N TYR A 88 1.93 4.76 -5.50
CA TYR A 88 1.46 4.72 -4.11
C TYR A 88 2.42 5.44 -3.14
N ASP A 89 3.73 5.24 -3.26
CA ASP A 89 4.78 5.90 -2.47
C ASP A 89 4.64 7.43 -2.55
N LYS A 90 4.48 7.97 -3.76
CA LYS A 90 4.24 9.39 -3.98
C LYS A 90 2.95 9.86 -3.30
N PHE A 91 1.84 9.18 -3.54
CA PHE A 91 0.54 9.49 -2.92
C PHE A 91 0.64 9.49 -1.38
N HIS A 92 1.29 8.48 -0.81
CA HIS A 92 1.44 8.32 0.63
C HIS A 92 2.22 9.51 1.22
N TYR A 93 3.35 9.86 0.60
CA TYR A 93 4.18 10.97 1.02
C TYR A 93 3.42 12.30 0.95
N GLU A 94 2.74 12.59 -0.15
CA GLU A 94 2.07 13.88 -0.38
C GLU A 94 0.78 14.05 0.43
N HIS A 95 0.10 12.96 0.79
CA HIS A 95 -1.28 13.03 1.29
C HIS A 95 -1.57 12.29 2.58
N VAL A 96 -0.81 11.25 2.93
CA VAL A 96 -1.07 10.46 4.14
C VAL A 96 -0.13 10.86 5.25
N LYS A 97 1.18 10.99 4.94
CA LYS A 97 2.24 11.22 5.91
C LYS A 97 2.01 12.47 6.77
N HIS A 98 1.47 13.54 6.19
CA HIS A 98 1.23 14.80 6.88
C HIS A 98 -0.02 14.78 7.79
N LEU A 99 -0.92 13.81 7.62
CA LEU A 99 -2.13 13.69 8.43
C LEU A 99 -1.90 12.92 9.73
N LEU A 100 -0.81 12.17 9.80
CA LEU A 100 -0.33 11.51 11.01
C LEU A 100 0.40 12.54 11.88
N THR A 101 -0.38 13.40 12.54
CA THR A 101 0.13 14.24 13.62
C THR A 101 0.18 13.39 14.89
N LEU A 102 1.39 13.11 15.35
CA LEU A 102 1.66 12.57 16.70
C LEU A 102 1.51 13.70 17.73
#